data_AF-A0A7V2JG58-F1
#
_entry.id   AF-A0A7V2JG58-F1
#
_cell.length_a   1.000
_cell.length_b   1.000
_cell.length_c   1.000
_cell.angle_alpha   90.00
_cell.angle_beta   90.00
_cell.angle_gamma   90.00
#
_symmetry.space_group_name_H-M   'P 1'
#
loop_
_entity.id
_entity.type
_entity.pdbx_description
1 polymer ?
#
loop_
_entity_poly.entity_id
_entity_poly.type
_entity_poly.pdbx_seq_one_letter_code
_entity_poly.pdbx_strand_id
1 'polypeptide(L)'
;MKHVYGIVPSRRLGRSLGVSTIPFKTCNYSCVYCQLGRTTNMTNTRQTFYPPEEIIDEFRCFVVKESITDFDVVTIVGEGEPLLYKPLDIIIDSLKTISNRQVVLITNGSLLYDENVQDEIKGVDILMPTLDAWDDDSFKKINRPYGKLLFDEVYNGLLEFRKKFIGQIWLEVMLVKGLNDSKKALERLKEKIVELKPERVYLNVPVRPPAESWVQKPDDKTIKLAREILNATSIEKYSGGNFVASRKLDDLSVVLNIIKRHPMRKEDIKELLKSRGKSEYECDKFMSFLEILDFVEKYNYGGTIFYRYKKT
;
A
#
# COMPACT_ATOMS: atom_id res chain seq x y z
N MET A 1 -16.07 10.91 1.98
CA MET A 1 -15.11 10.07 2.72
C MET A 1 -13.74 10.31 2.14
N LYS A 2 -12.84 10.89 2.93
CA LYS A 2 -11.47 11.26 2.52
C LYS A 2 -10.44 10.22 2.95
N HIS A 3 -10.66 9.54 4.08
CA HIS A 3 -9.69 8.72 4.79
C HIS A 3 -10.00 7.22 4.68
N VAL A 4 -11.27 6.85 4.67
CA VAL A 4 -11.73 5.47 4.59
C VAL A 4 -12.27 5.23 3.19
N TYR A 5 -11.57 4.40 2.43
CA TYR A 5 -11.86 4.20 1.00
C TYR A 5 -12.64 2.90 0.72
N GLY A 6 -12.98 2.16 1.78
CA GLY A 6 -13.80 0.95 1.70
C GLY A 6 -12.99 -0.34 1.82
N ILE A 7 -13.69 -1.45 1.58
CA ILE A 7 -13.14 -2.80 1.68
C ILE A 7 -12.61 -3.20 0.31
N VAL A 8 -11.32 -3.52 0.29
CA VAL A 8 -10.59 -3.95 -0.90
C VAL A 8 -10.19 -5.42 -0.76
N PRO A 9 -10.36 -6.24 -1.81
CA PRO A 9 -9.84 -7.60 -1.82
C PRO A 9 -8.31 -7.57 -1.83
N SER A 10 -7.69 -8.08 -0.78
CA SER A 10 -6.24 -8.18 -0.62
C SER A 10 -5.74 -9.56 -1.01
N ARG A 11 -4.55 -9.60 -1.62
CA ARG A 11 -3.86 -10.83 -2.03
C ARG A 11 -3.33 -11.66 -0.86
N ARG A 12 -3.28 -11.07 0.33
CA ARG A 12 -2.65 -11.67 1.52
C ARG A 12 -3.35 -11.37 2.85
N LEU A 13 -4.34 -10.47 2.85
CA LEU A 13 -5.07 -10.04 4.05
C LEU A 13 -6.57 -10.35 3.99
N GLY A 14 -7.04 -11.06 2.97
CA GLY A 14 -8.48 -11.26 2.76
C GLY A 14 -9.18 -9.95 2.39
N ARG A 15 -10.31 -9.65 3.03
CA ARG A 15 -11.09 -8.41 2.87
C ARG A 15 -10.52 -7.33 3.80
N SER A 16 -9.81 -6.36 3.23
CA SER A 16 -9.11 -5.32 3.99
C SER A 16 -9.88 -3.99 3.92
N LEU A 17 -10.31 -3.47 5.08
CA LEU A 17 -10.87 -2.12 5.19
C LEU A 17 -9.72 -1.12 5.33
N GLY A 18 -9.56 -0.28 4.31
CA GLY A 18 -8.43 0.63 4.25
C GLY A 18 -8.66 2.01 4.84
N VAL A 19 -7.64 2.51 5.55
CA VAL A 19 -7.61 3.83 6.22
C VAL A 19 -6.32 4.57 5.85
N SER A 20 -6.43 5.78 5.30
CA SER A 20 -5.31 6.65 4.95
C SER A 20 -5.16 7.79 5.98
N THR A 21 -4.01 7.86 6.62
CA THR A 21 -3.62 8.91 7.58
C THR A 21 -2.76 10.02 6.95
N ILE A 22 -2.40 9.87 5.67
CA ILE A 22 -1.38 10.68 5.01
C ILE A 22 -1.97 11.38 3.76
N PRO A 23 -1.56 12.63 3.45
CA PRO A 23 -1.97 13.31 2.24
C PRO A 23 -1.40 12.67 0.97
N PHE A 24 -2.07 12.93 -0.15
CA PHE A 24 -1.67 12.40 -1.44
C PHE A 24 -0.21 12.68 -1.80
N LYS A 25 0.52 11.62 -2.13
CA LYS A 25 1.95 11.59 -2.49
C LYS A 25 2.88 12.25 -1.47
N THR A 26 2.56 12.14 -0.19
CA THR A 26 3.42 12.61 0.91
C THR A 26 4.23 11.44 1.47
N CYS A 27 5.51 11.37 1.10
CA CYS A 27 6.36 10.22 1.40
C CYS A 27 7.82 10.66 1.51
N ASN A 28 8.63 9.95 2.29
CA ASN A 28 10.08 10.13 2.31
C ASN A 28 10.82 9.26 1.30
N TYR A 29 10.13 8.38 0.56
CA TYR A 29 10.69 7.66 -0.59
C TYR A 29 10.05 8.14 -1.89
N SER A 30 10.69 7.83 -3.02
CA SER A 30 10.12 8.02 -4.37
C SER A 30 10.36 6.77 -5.21
N CYS A 31 9.88 5.62 -4.70
CA CYS A 31 10.15 4.30 -5.29
C CYS A 31 9.79 4.25 -6.78
N VAL A 32 10.67 3.68 -7.60
CA VAL A 32 10.50 3.59 -9.06
C VAL A 32 9.24 2.83 -9.48
N TYR A 33 8.82 1.87 -8.64
CA TYR A 33 7.67 1.01 -8.86
C TYR A 33 6.38 1.56 -8.25
N CYS A 34 6.41 2.71 -7.55
CA CYS A 34 5.25 3.21 -6.80
C CYS A 34 4.03 3.42 -7.72
N GLN A 35 2.92 2.76 -7.40
CA GLN A 35 1.70 2.83 -8.22
C GLN A 35 1.02 4.21 -8.16
N LEU A 36 1.32 5.01 -7.13
CA LEU A 36 0.85 6.40 -6.99
C LEU A 36 1.60 7.36 -7.91
N GLY A 37 2.72 6.93 -8.50
CA GLY A 37 3.62 7.80 -9.23
C GLY A 37 4.81 8.28 -8.39
N ARG A 38 5.57 9.22 -8.97
CA ARG A 38 6.65 9.92 -8.24
C ARG A 38 6.04 10.73 -7.10
N THR A 39 6.73 10.72 -5.96
CA THR A 39 6.40 11.55 -4.80
C THR A 39 6.48 13.02 -5.17
N THR A 40 5.44 13.79 -4.85
CA THR A 40 5.35 15.23 -5.13
C THR A 40 5.49 16.07 -3.85
N ASN A 41 5.17 15.50 -2.69
CA ASN A 41 5.41 16.12 -1.39
C ASN A 41 6.44 15.30 -0.60
N MET A 42 7.71 15.40 -0.99
CA MET A 42 8.77 14.61 -0.39
C MET A 42 9.22 15.24 0.94
N THR A 43 9.08 14.51 2.05
CA THR A 43 9.43 15.00 3.38
C THR A 43 9.81 13.86 4.30
N ASN A 44 10.76 14.09 5.20
CA ASN A 44 11.07 13.21 6.33
C ASN A 44 10.58 13.78 7.67
N THR A 45 9.83 14.88 7.63
CA THR A 45 9.32 15.56 8.83
C THR A 45 7.94 15.04 9.17
N ARG A 46 7.82 14.42 10.34
CA ARG A 46 6.56 13.90 10.88
C ARG A 46 5.63 15.05 11.27
N GLN A 47 4.34 14.96 10.95
CA GLN A 47 3.33 15.98 11.23
C GLN A 47 1.95 15.35 11.51
N THR A 48 1.08 16.12 12.16
CA THR A 48 -0.35 15.80 12.23
C THR A 48 -1.03 16.39 10.99
N PHE A 49 -0.99 15.66 9.88
CA PHE A 49 -1.52 16.14 8.60
C PHE A 49 -3.04 16.34 8.59
N TYR A 50 -3.73 15.56 9.42
CA TYR A 50 -5.18 15.62 9.63
C TYR A 50 -5.47 15.47 11.12
N PRO A 51 -6.51 16.13 11.64
CA PRO A 51 -6.97 15.87 12.99
C PRO A 51 -7.39 14.40 13.17
N PRO A 52 -6.93 13.68 14.21
CA PRO A 52 -7.24 12.26 14.40
C PRO A 52 -8.74 11.95 14.42
N GLU A 53 -9.53 12.83 15.01
CA GLU A 53 -10.98 12.72 15.11
C GLU A 53 -11.66 12.70 13.74
N GLU A 54 -11.13 13.42 12.74
CA GLU A 54 -11.66 13.39 11.36
C GLU A 54 -11.59 11.96 10.79
N ILE A 55 -10.47 11.28 10.99
CA ILE A 55 -10.24 9.91 10.51
C ILE A 55 -11.10 8.92 11.30
N ILE A 56 -11.11 9.05 12.63
CA ILE A 56 -11.83 8.15 13.54
C ILE A 56 -13.34 8.24 13.33
N ASP A 57 -13.90 9.44 13.17
CA ASP A 57 -15.32 9.64 12.94
C ASP A 57 -15.78 9.12 11.58
N GLU A 58 -14.94 9.29 10.55
CA GLU A 58 -15.20 8.72 9.23
C GLU A 58 -15.21 7.18 9.28
N PHE A 59 -14.24 6.58 9.99
CA PHE A 59 -14.18 5.13 10.22
C PHE A 59 -15.39 4.61 11.01
N ARG A 60 -15.73 5.29 12.11
CA ARG A 60 -16.92 4.94 12.92
C ARG A 60 -18.20 5.04 12.11
N CYS A 61 -18.33 6.05 11.25
CA CYS A 61 -19.47 6.18 10.36
C CYS A 61 -19.59 4.97 9.42
N PHE A 62 -18.48 4.55 8.79
CA PHE A 62 -18.47 3.42 7.87
C PHE A 62 -18.81 2.09 8.57
N VAL A 63 -18.16 1.80 9.70
CA VAL A 63 -18.32 0.50 10.39
C VAL A 63 -19.62 0.43 11.17
N VAL A 64 -19.93 1.47 11.96
CA VAL A 64 -21.07 1.44 12.89
C VAL A 64 -22.34 1.97 12.22
N LYS A 65 -22.30 3.20 11.70
CA LYS A 65 -23.51 3.86 11.18
C LYS A 65 -24.01 3.25 9.87
N GLU A 66 -23.11 2.84 8.98
CA GLU A 66 -23.48 2.13 7.75
C GLU A 66 -23.57 0.60 7.94
N SER A 67 -23.19 0.10 9.13
CA SER A 67 -23.20 -1.34 9.47
C SER A 67 -22.44 -2.21 8.47
N ILE A 68 -21.32 -1.69 7.93
CA ILE A 68 -20.45 -2.41 7.01
C ILE A 68 -19.37 -3.12 7.84
N THR A 69 -19.58 -4.40 8.14
CA THR A 69 -18.73 -5.19 9.07
C THR A 69 -18.07 -6.43 8.44
N ASP A 70 -18.36 -6.69 7.16
CA ASP A 70 -17.87 -7.84 6.41
C ASP A 70 -16.45 -7.60 5.86
N PHE A 71 -15.49 -7.48 6.77
CA PHE A 71 -14.06 -7.39 6.48
C PHE A 71 -13.24 -8.15 7.52
N ASP A 72 -12.07 -8.63 7.11
CA ASP A 72 -11.19 -9.47 7.92
C ASP A 72 -10.26 -8.63 8.79
N VAL A 73 -9.71 -7.55 8.22
CA VAL A 73 -8.74 -6.67 8.88
C VAL A 73 -8.98 -5.20 8.55
N VAL A 74 -8.48 -4.31 9.42
CA VAL A 74 -8.33 -2.88 9.12
C VAL A 74 -6.88 -2.63 8.73
N THR A 75 -6.65 -1.90 7.65
CA THR A 75 -5.29 -1.62 7.17
C THR A 75 -5.05 -0.12 7.11
N ILE A 76 -4.08 0.35 7.91
CA ILE A 76 -3.49 1.67 7.77
C ILE A 76 -2.53 1.58 6.58
N VAL A 77 -2.96 2.19 5.48
CA VAL A 77 -2.21 2.25 4.22
C VAL A 77 -2.60 3.52 3.50
N GLY A 78 -1.58 4.22 3.01
CA GLY A 78 -1.73 5.60 2.64
C GLY A 78 -1.50 5.90 1.17
N GLU A 79 -1.82 7.13 0.81
CA GLU A 79 -1.36 7.77 -0.42
C GLU A 79 0.10 8.25 -0.31
N GLY A 80 0.90 7.60 0.52
CA GLY A 80 2.17 8.10 1.02
C GLY A 80 2.71 7.18 2.12
N GLU A 81 3.66 7.67 2.92
CA GLU A 81 4.23 6.92 4.03
C GLU A 81 3.48 7.17 5.35
N PRO A 82 2.76 6.19 5.92
CA PRO A 82 1.98 6.41 7.13
C PRO A 82 2.80 6.80 8.36
N LEU A 83 4.06 6.36 8.49
CA LEU A 83 4.92 6.69 9.65
C LEU A 83 5.24 8.20 9.77
N LEU A 84 4.99 8.97 8.71
CA LEU A 84 5.08 10.44 8.77
C LEU A 84 3.93 11.06 9.59
N TYR A 85 2.85 10.34 9.86
CA TYR A 85 1.74 10.80 10.69
C TYR A 85 2.09 10.65 12.18
N LYS A 86 1.87 11.71 12.98
CA LYS A 86 2.24 11.71 14.40
C LYS A 86 1.33 10.88 15.32
N PRO A 87 0.01 11.06 15.32
CA PRO A 87 -0.84 10.39 16.32
C PRO A 87 -1.28 9.01 15.83
N LEU A 88 -0.32 8.13 15.49
CA LEU A 88 -0.62 6.78 15.00
C LEU A 88 -1.17 5.87 16.10
N ASP A 89 -0.69 6.00 17.33
CA ASP A 89 -1.17 5.30 18.52
C ASP A 89 -2.68 5.47 18.71
N ILE A 90 -3.15 6.71 18.70
CA ILE A 90 -4.57 7.07 18.85
C ILE A 90 -5.41 6.47 17.72
N ILE A 91 -4.90 6.51 16.48
CA ILE A 91 -5.57 5.89 15.34
C ILE A 91 -5.65 4.37 15.53
N ILE A 92 -4.54 3.70 15.82
CA ILE A 92 -4.49 2.24 15.97
C ILE A 92 -5.46 1.77 17.05
N ASP A 93 -5.42 2.38 18.24
CA ASP A 93 -6.29 2.02 19.36
C ASP A 93 -7.77 2.24 19.04
N SER A 94 -8.09 3.35 18.37
CA SER A 94 -9.46 3.66 17.96
C SER A 94 -9.99 2.68 16.91
N LEU A 95 -9.18 2.34 15.90
CA LEU A 95 -9.56 1.39 14.86
C LEU A 95 -9.82 0.00 15.44
N LYS A 96 -8.97 -0.47 16.36
CA LYS A 96 -9.15 -1.74 17.08
C LYS A 96 -10.42 -1.72 17.91
N THR A 97 -10.62 -0.68 18.71
CA THR A 97 -11.78 -0.56 19.61
C THR A 97 -13.10 -0.51 18.85
N ILE A 98 -13.17 0.24 17.75
CA ILE A 98 -14.41 0.43 16.99
C ILE A 98 -14.77 -0.82 16.17
N SER A 99 -13.77 -1.50 15.60
CA SER A 99 -14.02 -2.61 14.67
C SER A 99 -13.95 -3.99 15.30
N ASN A 100 -13.27 -4.13 16.44
CA ASN A 100 -12.88 -5.40 17.03
C ASN A 100 -12.16 -6.33 16.03
N ARG A 101 -11.35 -5.76 15.12
CA ARG A 101 -10.54 -6.47 14.12
C ARG A 101 -9.05 -6.19 14.34
N GLN A 102 -8.22 -7.04 13.73
CA GLN A 102 -6.78 -6.81 13.67
C GLN A 102 -6.47 -5.55 12.84
N VAL A 103 -5.51 -4.76 13.32
CA VAL A 103 -4.96 -3.61 12.61
C VAL A 103 -3.63 -3.97 11.97
N VAL A 104 -3.53 -3.68 10.69
CA VAL A 104 -2.35 -3.89 9.85
C VAL A 104 -1.77 -2.54 9.44
N LEU A 105 -0.46 -2.37 9.54
CA LEU A 105 0.23 -1.16 9.07
C LEU A 105 1.14 -1.50 7.90
N ILE A 106 0.85 -0.97 6.71
CA ILE A 106 1.73 -1.07 5.54
C ILE A 106 2.63 0.16 5.51
N THR A 107 3.94 -0.06 5.48
CA THR A 107 4.95 1.01 5.58
C THR A 107 6.18 0.69 4.73
N ASN A 108 6.91 1.72 4.32
CA ASN A 108 8.24 1.60 3.75
C ASN A 108 9.34 1.39 4.84
N GLY A 109 8.98 1.48 6.13
CA GLY A 109 9.85 1.25 7.28
C GLY A 109 10.91 2.33 7.56
N SER A 110 10.95 3.38 6.75
CA SER A 110 11.97 4.43 6.74
C SER A 110 12.20 5.13 8.07
N LEU A 111 11.18 5.24 8.93
CA LEU A 111 11.24 5.97 10.20
C LEU A 111 11.33 5.04 11.42
N LEU A 112 11.51 3.74 11.21
CA LEU A 112 11.61 2.78 12.31
C LEU A 112 12.90 2.92 13.12
N TYR A 113 13.83 3.81 12.74
CA TYR A 113 14.96 4.18 13.58
C TYR A 113 14.58 5.14 14.72
N ASP A 114 13.41 5.80 14.66
CA ASP A 114 12.92 6.72 15.69
C ASP A 114 12.14 5.95 16.76
N GLU A 115 12.63 5.98 18.01
CA GLU A 115 11.99 5.30 19.14
C GLU A 115 10.55 5.77 19.40
N ASN A 116 10.24 7.05 19.13
CA ASN A 116 8.88 7.56 19.29
C ASN A 116 7.93 6.91 18.28
N VAL A 117 8.38 6.75 17.03
CA VAL A 117 7.61 6.05 15.99
C VAL A 117 7.38 4.60 16.40
N GLN A 118 8.42 3.93 16.88
CA GLN A 118 8.32 2.55 17.35
C GLN A 118 7.29 2.41 18.48
N ASP A 119 7.27 3.34 19.42
CA ASP A 119 6.37 3.30 20.58
C ASP A 119 4.91 3.57 20.19
N GLU A 120 4.67 4.42 19.19
CA GLU A 120 3.33 4.71 18.68
C GLU A 120 2.72 3.52 17.92
N ILE A 121 3.54 2.75 17.19
CA ILE A 121 3.04 1.65 16.35
C ILE A 121 3.07 0.28 17.05
N LYS A 122 3.53 0.19 18.29
CA LYS A 122 3.63 -1.09 19.02
C LYS A 122 2.29 -1.83 19.19
N GLY A 123 1.17 -1.11 19.09
CA GLY A 123 -0.19 -1.66 19.18
C GLY A 123 -0.70 -2.34 17.90
N VAL A 124 0.05 -2.23 16.78
CA VAL A 124 -0.26 -2.90 15.50
C VAL A 124 -0.17 -4.42 15.66
N ASP A 125 -1.14 -5.15 15.09
CA ASP A 125 -1.15 -6.61 15.13
C ASP A 125 -0.23 -7.22 14.06
N ILE A 126 -0.20 -6.59 12.87
CA ILE A 126 0.65 -7.00 11.74
C ILE A 126 1.33 -5.77 11.13
N LEU A 127 2.67 -5.70 11.22
CA LEU A 127 3.48 -4.74 10.49
C LEU A 127 3.85 -5.32 9.12
N MET A 128 3.66 -4.56 8.06
CA MET A 128 4.08 -4.92 6.70
C MET A 128 5.10 -3.92 6.16
N PRO A 129 6.38 -4.02 6.57
CA PRO A 129 7.44 -3.21 6.02
C PRO A 129 7.82 -3.70 4.61
N THR A 130 8.35 -2.80 3.79
CA THR A 130 8.90 -3.12 2.47
C THR A 130 10.42 -3.15 2.52
N LEU A 131 11.05 -4.19 1.97
CA LEU A 131 12.51 -4.32 1.88
C LEU A 131 12.92 -4.80 0.48
N ASP A 132 13.30 -3.85 -0.38
CA ASP A 132 13.65 -4.13 -1.78
C ASP A 132 15.15 -3.96 -2.08
N ALA A 133 15.89 -3.43 -1.10
CA ALA A 133 17.29 -3.05 -1.17
C ALA A 133 18.10 -3.75 -0.07
N TRP A 134 19.42 -3.79 -0.23
CA TRP A 134 20.35 -4.44 0.72
C TRP A 134 21.59 -3.59 1.05
N ASP A 135 21.71 -2.42 0.43
CA ASP A 135 22.78 -1.43 0.61
C ASP A 135 22.31 -0.04 0.12
N ASP A 136 23.11 1.00 0.32
CA ASP A 136 22.77 2.36 -0.10
C ASP A 136 22.61 2.54 -1.63
N ASP A 137 23.36 1.78 -2.44
CA ASP A 137 23.30 1.89 -3.89
C ASP A 137 21.97 1.34 -4.44
N SER A 138 21.60 0.13 -4.03
CA SER A 138 20.30 -0.46 -4.35
C SER A 138 19.15 0.38 -3.80
N PHE A 139 19.28 0.90 -2.58
CA PHE A 139 18.27 1.76 -1.95
C PHE A 139 18.04 3.06 -2.72
N LYS A 140 19.10 3.74 -3.16
CA LYS A 140 19.02 4.94 -4.01
C LYS A 140 18.43 4.64 -5.39
N LYS A 141 18.78 3.50 -5.99
CA LYS A 141 18.26 3.11 -7.31
C LYS A 141 16.78 2.76 -7.30
N ILE A 142 16.34 2.04 -6.27
CA ILE A 142 14.99 1.45 -6.20
C ILE A 142 14.02 2.37 -5.48
N ASN A 143 14.33 2.74 -4.22
CA ASN A 143 13.41 3.44 -3.33
C ASN A 143 13.58 4.96 -3.38
N ARG A 144 14.75 5.47 -3.81
CA ARG A 144 15.07 6.90 -3.93
C ARG A 144 14.69 7.66 -2.65
N PRO A 145 15.37 7.34 -1.54
CA PRO A 145 15.00 7.85 -0.23
C PRO A 145 15.30 9.34 -0.09
N TYR A 146 14.68 9.97 0.90
CA TYR A 146 14.93 11.35 1.27
C TYR A 146 16.40 11.51 1.63
N GLY A 147 17.08 12.49 1.03
CA GLY A 147 18.53 12.43 0.76
C GLY A 147 19.49 12.18 1.92
N LYS A 148 19.05 12.27 3.19
CA LYS A 148 19.86 11.95 4.38
C LYS A 148 19.63 10.54 4.92
N LEU A 149 18.60 9.83 4.47
CA LEU A 149 18.31 8.48 4.92
C LEU A 149 19.33 7.50 4.32
N LEU A 150 20.03 6.81 5.21
CA LEU A 150 20.95 5.73 4.87
C LEU A 150 20.25 4.38 5.05
N PHE A 151 20.58 3.43 4.18
CA PHE A 151 20.00 2.09 4.22
C PHE A 151 20.22 1.43 5.58
N ASP A 152 21.45 1.48 6.10
CA ASP A 152 21.79 0.82 7.36
C ASP A 152 21.05 1.44 8.56
N GLU A 153 20.80 2.76 8.57
CA GLU A 153 20.01 3.41 9.63
C GLU A 153 18.56 2.90 9.63
N VAL A 154 17.93 2.87 8.46
CA VAL A 154 16.56 2.36 8.29
C VAL A 154 16.47 0.89 8.68
N TYR A 155 17.40 0.08 8.17
CA TYR A 155 17.39 -1.37 8.39
C TYR A 155 17.69 -1.74 9.84
N ASN A 156 18.67 -1.08 10.48
CA ASN A 156 18.95 -1.28 11.90
C ASN A 156 17.78 -0.83 12.77
N GLY A 157 17.09 0.27 12.43
CA GLY A 157 15.85 0.67 13.11
C GLY A 157 14.77 -0.41 13.07
N LEU A 158 14.57 -1.04 11.90
CA LEU A 158 13.66 -2.18 11.77
C LEU A 158 14.11 -3.40 12.60
N LEU A 159 15.40 -3.70 12.67
CA LEU A 159 15.94 -4.78 13.50
C LEU A 159 15.75 -4.51 15.00
N GLU A 160 16.01 -3.28 15.47
CA GLU A 160 15.76 -2.91 16.86
C GLU A 160 14.27 -2.98 17.20
N PHE A 161 13.40 -2.48 16.30
CA PHE A 161 11.96 -2.60 16.49
C PHE A 161 11.51 -4.06 16.59
N ARG A 162 12.04 -4.94 15.73
CA ARG A 162 11.74 -6.38 15.76
C ARG A 162 12.01 -7.02 17.12
N LYS A 163 13.05 -6.60 17.85
CA LYS A 163 13.37 -7.18 19.17
C LYS A 163 12.29 -6.92 20.22
N LYS A 164 11.57 -5.80 20.12
CA LYS A 164 10.52 -5.40 21.07
C LYS A 164 9.09 -5.53 20.55
N PHE A 165 8.89 -5.75 19.26
CA PHE A 165 7.57 -5.85 18.64
C PHE A 165 6.93 -7.21 18.92
N ILE A 166 5.75 -7.19 19.55
CA ILE A 166 4.98 -8.39 19.93
C ILE A 166 4.13 -8.91 18.76
N GLY A 167 3.77 -8.02 17.82
CA GLY A 167 2.99 -8.38 16.65
C GLY A 167 3.80 -9.14 15.59
N GLN A 168 3.17 -9.40 14.44
CA GLN A 168 3.81 -10.12 13.35
C GLN A 168 4.39 -9.15 12.32
N ILE A 169 5.60 -9.44 11.83
CA ILE A 169 6.19 -8.79 10.66
C ILE A 169 5.94 -9.66 9.43
N TRP A 170 5.14 -9.13 8.52
CA TRP A 170 4.90 -9.72 7.21
C TRP A 170 5.61 -8.88 6.16
N LEU A 171 6.84 -9.26 5.85
CA LEU A 171 7.72 -8.50 4.97
C LEU A 171 7.21 -8.53 3.52
N GLU A 172 7.21 -7.39 2.85
CA GLU A 172 6.98 -7.30 1.40
C GLU A 172 8.30 -7.01 0.67
N VAL A 173 8.54 -7.73 -0.43
CA VAL A 173 9.65 -7.49 -1.36
C VAL A 173 9.05 -7.23 -2.73
N MET A 174 9.22 -6.02 -3.26
CA MET A 174 8.87 -5.65 -4.63
C MET A 174 10.03 -5.98 -5.58
N LEU A 175 9.84 -7.02 -6.38
CA LEU A 175 10.84 -7.49 -7.34
C LEU A 175 10.69 -6.75 -8.67
N VAL A 176 11.72 -6.00 -9.05
CA VAL A 176 11.78 -5.15 -10.24
C VAL A 176 12.86 -5.65 -11.19
N LYS A 177 12.48 -5.83 -12.46
CA LYS A 177 13.37 -6.35 -13.50
C LYS A 177 14.63 -5.50 -13.65
N GLY A 178 15.79 -6.15 -13.59
CA GLY A 178 17.10 -5.51 -13.76
C GLY A 178 17.59 -4.68 -12.57
N LEU A 179 16.84 -4.62 -11.45
CA LEU A 179 17.26 -3.89 -10.25
C LEU A 179 17.60 -4.82 -9.09
N ASN A 180 16.67 -5.67 -8.70
CA ASN A 180 16.83 -6.58 -7.56
C ASN A 180 16.44 -8.04 -7.88
N ASP A 181 16.42 -8.40 -9.17
CA ASP A 181 15.98 -9.72 -9.65
C ASP A 181 17.13 -10.66 -10.07
N SER A 182 18.38 -10.20 -10.00
CA SER A 182 19.55 -11.06 -10.21
C SER A 182 19.74 -12.02 -9.03
N LYS A 183 20.30 -13.21 -9.28
CA LYS A 183 20.63 -14.17 -8.22
C LYS A 183 21.48 -13.54 -7.11
N LYS A 184 22.48 -12.71 -7.46
CA LYS A 184 23.32 -12.01 -6.49
C LYS A 184 22.50 -11.05 -5.61
N ALA A 185 21.62 -10.25 -6.21
CA ALA A 185 20.73 -9.35 -5.47
C ALA A 185 19.81 -10.13 -4.53
N LEU A 186 19.24 -11.24 -4.99
CA LEU A 186 18.37 -12.10 -4.20
C LEU A 186 19.08 -12.72 -2.99
N GLU A 187 20.32 -13.17 -3.13
CA GLU A 187 21.08 -13.68 -1.97
C GLU A 187 21.39 -12.57 -0.96
N ARG A 188 21.67 -11.33 -1.42
CA ARG A 188 21.88 -10.18 -0.52
C ARG A 188 20.60 -9.79 0.23
N LEU A 189 19.45 -9.83 -0.45
CA LEU A 189 18.16 -9.65 0.22
C LEU A 189 17.90 -10.77 1.22
N LYS A 190 18.18 -12.03 0.85
CA LYS A 190 18.03 -13.18 1.74
C LYS A 190 18.84 -13.02 3.02
N GLU A 191 20.09 -12.53 2.96
CA GLU A 191 20.90 -12.23 4.15
C GLU A 191 20.14 -11.30 5.12
N LYS A 192 19.58 -10.19 4.59
CA LYS A 192 18.80 -9.22 5.37
C LYS A 192 17.47 -9.80 5.89
N ILE A 193 16.82 -10.67 5.13
CA ILE A 193 15.57 -11.32 5.55
C ILE A 193 15.83 -12.33 6.67
N VAL A 194 16.90 -13.13 6.56
CA VAL A 194 17.29 -14.12 7.56
C VAL A 194 17.65 -13.46 8.88
N GLU A 195 18.30 -12.29 8.85
CA GLU A 195 18.61 -11.50 10.03
C GLU A 195 17.33 -10.93 10.68
N LEU A 196 16.40 -10.38 9.88
CA LEU A 196 15.13 -9.83 10.36
C LEU A 196 14.17 -10.88 10.94
N LYS A 197 14.20 -12.11 10.41
CA LYS A 197 13.32 -13.23 10.81
C LYS A 197 11.82 -12.86 10.82
N PRO A 198 11.24 -12.34 9.71
CA PRO A 198 9.81 -12.05 9.66
C PRO A 198 8.97 -13.35 9.70
N GLU A 199 7.74 -13.28 10.21
CA GLU A 199 6.81 -14.41 10.21
C GLU A 199 6.42 -14.84 8.79
N ARG A 200 6.38 -13.89 7.87
CA ARG A 200 6.05 -14.14 6.45
C ARG A 200 6.86 -13.23 5.54
N VAL A 201 7.17 -13.74 4.35
CA VAL A 201 7.76 -12.96 3.26
C VAL A 201 6.83 -13.06 2.06
N TYR A 202 6.41 -11.91 1.53
CA TYR A 202 5.60 -11.81 0.34
C TYR A 202 6.41 -11.20 -0.80
N LEU A 203 6.45 -11.90 -1.93
CA LEU A 203 7.07 -11.42 -3.16
C LEU A 203 6.00 -10.76 -4.04
N ASN A 204 6.18 -9.49 -4.34
CA ASN A 204 5.33 -8.72 -5.24
C ASN A 204 6.11 -8.33 -6.50
N VAL A 205 5.39 -7.99 -7.57
CA VAL A 205 5.99 -7.49 -8.81
C VAL A 205 5.15 -6.33 -9.37
N PRO A 206 5.73 -5.44 -10.21
CA PRO A 206 4.99 -4.38 -10.89
C PRO A 206 3.92 -4.94 -11.84
N VAL A 207 2.71 -5.20 -11.32
CA VAL A 207 1.53 -5.62 -12.11
C VAL A 207 0.50 -4.51 -12.30
N ARG A 208 0.79 -3.33 -11.76
CA ARG A 208 0.04 -2.09 -11.95
C ARG A 208 0.99 -1.01 -12.48
N PRO A 209 0.47 0.03 -13.16
CA PRO A 209 1.30 1.10 -13.71
C PRO A 209 2.26 1.71 -12.68
N PRO A 210 3.59 1.55 -12.84
CA PRO A 210 4.57 2.08 -11.90
C PRO A 210 4.77 3.60 -12.04
N ALA A 211 5.63 4.17 -11.18
CA ALA A 211 5.99 5.57 -11.25
C ALA A 211 6.80 5.90 -12.51
N GLU A 212 7.76 5.03 -12.81
CA GLU A 212 8.65 5.11 -13.96
C GLU A 212 8.22 4.18 -15.09
N SER A 213 8.12 4.70 -16.32
CA SER A 213 7.66 3.92 -17.49
C SER A 213 8.60 2.76 -17.87
N TRP A 214 9.88 2.83 -17.50
CA TRP A 214 10.87 1.79 -17.76
C TRP A 214 10.82 0.63 -16.77
N VAL A 215 10.06 0.75 -15.67
CA VAL A 215 9.92 -0.32 -14.67
C VAL A 215 9.06 -1.46 -15.22
N GLN A 216 9.61 -2.67 -15.16
CA GLN A 216 8.99 -3.88 -15.68
C GLN A 216 8.94 -4.98 -14.61
N LYS A 217 7.94 -5.86 -14.72
CA LYS A 217 7.96 -7.13 -14.01
C LYS A 217 9.08 -8.04 -14.55
N PRO A 218 9.78 -8.80 -13.69
CA PRO A 218 10.64 -9.89 -14.15
C PRO A 218 9.84 -10.98 -14.88
N ASP A 219 10.55 -11.85 -15.60
CA ASP A 219 9.93 -13.03 -16.19
C ASP A 219 9.57 -14.10 -15.15
N ASP A 220 8.71 -15.04 -15.52
CA ASP A 220 8.17 -16.03 -14.58
C ASP A 220 9.25 -16.99 -14.04
N LYS A 221 10.35 -17.22 -14.79
CA LYS A 221 11.48 -18.03 -14.31
C LYS A 221 12.23 -17.31 -13.20
N THR A 222 12.46 -16.01 -13.38
CA THR A 222 13.11 -15.14 -12.40
C THR A 222 12.26 -14.96 -11.15
N ILE A 223 10.93 -14.81 -11.31
CA ILE A 223 10.00 -14.78 -10.17
C ILE A 223 10.06 -16.09 -9.40
N LYS A 224 10.04 -17.24 -10.09
CA LYS A 224 10.16 -18.55 -9.44
C LYS A 224 11.47 -18.67 -8.65
N LEU A 225 12.59 -18.27 -9.25
CA LEU A 225 13.89 -18.27 -8.58
C LEU A 225 13.89 -17.39 -7.33
N ALA A 226 13.33 -16.18 -7.41
CA ALA A 226 13.23 -15.27 -6.26
C ALA A 226 12.39 -15.85 -5.12
N ARG A 227 11.27 -16.52 -5.43
CA ARG A 227 10.46 -17.21 -4.41
C ARG A 227 11.25 -18.28 -3.67
N GLU A 228 12.02 -19.08 -4.40
CA GLU A 228 12.83 -20.16 -3.84
C GLU A 228 13.96 -19.60 -2.95
N ILE A 229 14.70 -18.60 -3.44
CA ILE A 229 15.83 -18.01 -2.68
C ILE A 229 15.36 -17.29 -1.42
N LEU A 230 14.29 -16.48 -1.53
CA LEU A 230 13.79 -15.65 -0.43
C LEU A 230 12.82 -16.40 0.50
N ASN A 231 12.50 -17.67 0.21
CA ASN A 231 11.44 -18.44 0.89
C ASN A 231 10.12 -17.66 0.97
N ALA A 232 9.71 -17.06 -0.16
CA ALA A 232 8.62 -16.10 -0.22
C ALA A 232 7.35 -16.66 -0.87
N THR A 233 6.20 -16.25 -0.34
CA THR A 233 4.90 -16.48 -0.98
C THR A 233 4.67 -15.39 -2.01
N SER A 234 4.45 -15.78 -3.25
CA SER A 234 4.30 -14.83 -4.35
C SER A 234 2.86 -14.34 -4.47
N ILE A 235 2.71 -13.02 -4.61
CA ILE A 235 1.42 -12.32 -4.71
C ILE A 235 1.34 -11.54 -6.03
N GLU A 236 1.88 -12.09 -7.12
CA GLU A 236 1.90 -11.46 -8.45
C GLU A 236 0.52 -11.42 -9.13
N LYS A 237 -0.40 -12.32 -8.75
CA LYS A 237 -1.74 -12.38 -9.34
C LYS A 237 -2.65 -11.31 -8.74
N TYR A 238 -3.54 -10.75 -9.55
CA TYR A 238 -4.59 -9.86 -9.05
C TYR A 238 -5.45 -10.59 -8.01
N SER A 239 -5.85 -9.88 -6.96
CA SER A 239 -6.84 -10.40 -6.01
C SER A 239 -8.17 -10.55 -6.75
N GLY A 240 -8.76 -11.74 -6.72
CA GLY A 240 -10.16 -11.93 -7.07
C GLY A 240 -11.03 -11.50 -5.89
N GLY A 241 -12.15 -10.81 -6.14
CA GLY A 241 -13.12 -10.45 -5.11
C GLY A 241 -13.80 -9.10 -5.34
N ASN A 242 -14.90 -8.89 -4.63
CA ASN A 242 -15.73 -7.69 -4.76
C ASN A 242 -15.19 -6.54 -3.91
N PHE A 243 -15.02 -5.37 -4.52
CA PHE A 243 -14.83 -4.10 -3.82
C PHE A 243 -16.14 -3.68 -3.15
N VAL A 244 -16.07 -3.25 -1.89
CA VAL A 244 -17.23 -2.71 -1.15
C VAL A 244 -16.92 -1.30 -0.70
N ALA A 245 -17.76 -0.35 -1.07
CA ALA A 245 -17.63 1.06 -0.72
C ALA A 245 -18.89 1.57 -0.02
N SER A 246 -18.82 2.79 0.54
CA SER A 246 -19.95 3.43 1.22
C SER A 246 -21.17 3.52 0.30
N ARG A 247 -22.34 3.30 0.89
CA ARG A 247 -23.63 3.40 0.18
C ARG A 247 -24.08 4.85 -0.02
N LYS A 248 -23.52 5.79 0.75
CA LYS A 248 -23.88 7.22 0.71
C LYS A 248 -23.15 8.01 -0.37
N LEU A 249 -22.02 7.50 -0.83
CA LEU A 249 -21.24 8.14 -1.88
C LEU A 249 -21.84 7.83 -3.25
N ASP A 250 -21.81 8.81 -4.14
CA ASP A 250 -22.08 8.60 -5.57
C ASP A 250 -20.97 7.75 -6.22
N ASP A 251 -21.27 7.21 -7.39
CA ASP A 251 -20.38 6.26 -8.08
C ASP A 251 -19.03 6.88 -8.46
N LEU A 252 -19.01 8.17 -8.83
CA LEU A 252 -17.76 8.86 -9.14
C LEU A 252 -16.90 8.98 -7.88
N SER A 253 -17.47 9.46 -6.77
CA SER A 253 -16.76 9.55 -5.49
C SER A 253 -16.17 8.21 -5.05
N VAL A 254 -16.92 7.12 -5.21
CA VAL A 254 -16.47 5.76 -4.90
C VAL A 254 -15.26 5.35 -5.76
N VAL A 255 -15.39 5.48 -7.09
CA VAL A 255 -14.31 5.11 -8.01
C VAL A 255 -13.07 5.97 -7.77
N LEU A 256 -13.24 7.29 -7.64
CA LEU A 256 -12.14 8.22 -7.36
C LEU A 256 -11.40 7.89 -6.06
N ASN A 257 -12.13 7.51 -5.01
CA ASN A 257 -11.51 7.13 -3.74
C ASN A 257 -10.61 5.89 -3.86
N ILE A 258 -10.91 4.97 -4.78
CA ILE A 258 -10.07 3.79 -5.01
C ILE A 258 -8.94 4.12 -5.99
N ILE A 259 -9.24 4.71 -7.16
CA ILE A 259 -8.22 4.92 -8.21
C ILE A 259 -7.17 5.98 -7.86
N LYS A 260 -7.41 6.83 -6.85
CA LYS A 260 -6.38 7.68 -6.25
C LYS A 260 -5.26 6.87 -5.62
N ARG A 261 -5.57 5.71 -5.06
CA ARG A 261 -4.65 4.89 -4.25
C ARG A 261 -4.19 3.64 -4.97
N HIS A 262 -5.08 3.09 -5.79
CA HIS A 262 -4.96 1.77 -6.36
C HIS A 262 -5.49 1.81 -7.80
N PRO A 263 -4.61 1.88 -8.82
CA PRO A 263 -5.02 1.84 -10.21
C PRO A 263 -5.93 0.63 -10.47
N MET A 264 -7.15 0.86 -10.95
CA MET A 264 -8.13 -0.20 -11.17
C MET A 264 -8.15 -0.61 -12.64
N ARG A 265 -8.38 -1.90 -12.91
CA ARG A 265 -8.68 -2.36 -14.27
C ARG A 265 -10.06 -1.85 -14.69
N LYS A 266 -10.28 -1.72 -16.00
CA LYS A 266 -11.62 -1.39 -16.54
C LYS A 266 -12.68 -2.34 -15.99
N GLU A 267 -12.37 -3.63 -15.95
CA GLU A 267 -13.24 -4.70 -15.49
C GLU A 267 -13.57 -4.56 -14.00
N ASP A 268 -12.57 -4.25 -13.17
CA ASP A 268 -12.76 -4.04 -11.73
C ASP A 268 -13.71 -2.86 -11.45
N ILE A 269 -13.62 -1.78 -12.23
CA ILE A 269 -14.54 -0.64 -12.10
C ILE A 269 -15.96 -1.05 -12.49
N LYS A 270 -16.12 -1.77 -13.60
CA LYS A 270 -17.43 -2.27 -14.03
C LYS A 270 -18.06 -3.21 -12.98
N GLU A 271 -17.28 -4.12 -12.40
CA GLU A 271 -17.75 -5.02 -11.35
C GLU A 271 -18.22 -4.25 -10.09
N LEU A 272 -17.47 -3.22 -9.70
CA LEU A 272 -17.85 -2.33 -8.60
C LEU A 272 -19.15 -1.55 -8.90
N LEU A 273 -19.35 -1.08 -10.14
CA LEU A 273 -20.60 -0.41 -10.52
C LEU A 273 -21.79 -1.38 -10.54
N LYS A 274 -21.59 -2.60 -11.06
CA LYS A 274 -22.60 -3.66 -11.06
C LYS A 274 -23.02 -4.08 -9.66
N SER A 275 -22.07 -4.19 -8.72
CA SER A 275 -22.38 -4.49 -7.31
C SER A 275 -23.21 -3.39 -6.64
N ARG A 276 -23.24 -2.19 -7.24
CA ARG A 276 -24.07 -1.04 -6.84
C ARG A 276 -25.35 -0.91 -7.67
N GLY A 277 -25.72 -1.95 -8.42
CA GLY A 277 -26.98 -2.02 -9.16
C GLY A 277 -26.95 -1.38 -10.55
N LYS A 278 -25.77 -1.08 -11.11
CA LYS A 278 -25.65 -0.53 -12.48
C LYS A 278 -25.76 -1.60 -13.55
N SER A 279 -26.50 -1.29 -14.61
CA SER A 279 -26.54 -2.08 -15.85
C SER A 279 -25.24 -1.97 -16.65
N GLU A 280 -25.02 -2.87 -17.62
CA GLU A 280 -23.85 -2.81 -18.51
C GLU A 280 -23.77 -1.48 -19.28
N TYR A 281 -24.92 -0.99 -19.76
CA TYR A 281 -25.02 0.29 -20.48
C TYR A 281 -24.63 1.48 -19.59
N GLU A 282 -25.09 1.52 -18.33
CA GLU A 282 -24.68 2.55 -17.38
C GLU A 282 -23.19 2.46 -17.05
N CYS A 283 -22.64 1.26 -16.95
CA CYS A 283 -21.21 1.05 -16.73
C CYS A 283 -20.39 1.61 -17.90
N ASP A 284 -20.76 1.32 -19.15
CA ASP A 284 -20.06 1.84 -20.32
C ASP A 284 -20.16 3.37 -20.42
N LYS A 285 -21.34 3.93 -20.15
CA LYS A 285 -21.53 5.39 -20.09
C LYS A 285 -20.65 6.02 -19.00
N PHE A 286 -20.56 5.39 -17.84
CA PHE A 286 -19.69 5.84 -16.75
C PHE A 286 -18.21 5.78 -17.16
N MET A 287 -17.77 4.73 -17.84
CA MET A 287 -16.39 4.62 -18.32
C MET A 287 -16.05 5.73 -19.32
N SER A 288 -16.95 6.03 -20.26
CA SER A 288 -16.77 7.15 -21.19
C SER A 288 -16.71 8.50 -20.45
N PHE A 289 -17.54 8.70 -19.44
CA PHE A 289 -17.49 9.89 -18.58
C PHE A 289 -16.18 9.97 -17.77
N LEU A 290 -15.68 8.84 -17.28
CA LEU A 290 -14.42 8.80 -16.52
C LEU A 290 -13.22 9.20 -17.39
N GLU A 291 -13.24 8.87 -18.68
CA GLU A 291 -12.17 9.18 -19.64
C GLU A 291 -12.08 10.68 -20.01
N ILE A 292 -13.14 11.46 -19.82
CA ILE A 292 -13.13 12.90 -20.10
C ILE A 292 -12.70 13.76 -18.91
N LEU A 293 -12.47 13.15 -17.73
CA LEU A 293 -12.05 13.89 -16.53
C LEU A 293 -10.55 14.17 -16.58
N ASP A 294 -10.16 15.45 -16.55
CA ASP A 294 -8.77 15.88 -16.67
C ASP A 294 -7.84 15.34 -15.58
N PHE A 295 -8.39 14.95 -14.43
CA PHE A 295 -7.68 14.39 -13.29
C PHE A 295 -7.71 12.86 -13.23
N VAL A 296 -8.22 12.18 -14.26
CA VAL A 296 -8.15 10.72 -14.41
C VAL A 296 -7.28 10.38 -15.63
N GLU A 297 -6.38 9.42 -15.45
CA GLU A 297 -5.48 8.94 -16.49
C GLU A 297 -5.84 7.50 -16.86
N LYS A 298 -6.10 7.28 -18.15
CA LYS A 298 -6.18 5.94 -18.76
C LYS A 298 -4.77 5.50 -19.16
N TYR A 299 -4.34 4.35 -18.67
CA TYR A 299 -2.98 3.87 -18.85
C TYR A 299 -2.98 2.40 -19.30
N ASN A 300 -2.33 2.10 -20.43
CA ASN A 300 -2.13 0.72 -20.87
C ASN A 300 -0.83 0.18 -20.29
N TYR A 301 -0.94 -0.88 -19.48
CA TYR A 301 0.22 -1.56 -18.90
C TYR A 301 0.07 -3.07 -19.08
N GLY A 302 1.03 -3.69 -19.76
CA GLY A 302 1.01 -5.14 -20.02
C GLY A 302 -0.21 -5.61 -20.82
N GLY A 303 -0.75 -4.76 -21.71
CA GLY A 303 -1.95 -5.07 -22.51
C GLY A 303 -3.27 -4.90 -21.75
N THR A 304 -3.23 -4.50 -20.47
CA THR A 304 -4.41 -4.24 -19.65
C THR A 304 -4.62 -2.74 -19.48
N ILE A 305 -5.88 -2.31 -19.56
CA ILE A 305 -6.27 -0.90 -19.37
C ILE A 305 -6.51 -0.64 -17.89
N PHE A 306 -5.78 0.34 -17.34
CA PHE A 306 -5.95 0.83 -15.99
C PHE A 306 -6.46 2.28 -15.98
N TYR A 307 -7.19 2.62 -14.93
CA TYR A 307 -7.55 3.99 -14.60
C TYR A 307 -6.91 4.34 -13.26
N ARG A 308 -6.25 5.49 -13.21
CA ARG A 308 -5.66 6.06 -11.99
C ARG A 308 -5.91 7.56 -11.90
N TYR A 309 -5.84 8.11 -10.70
CA TYR A 309 -5.83 9.56 -10.55
C TYR A 309 -4.54 10.14 -11.14
N LYS A 310 -4.68 11.23 -11.92
CA LYS A 310 -3.58 11.80 -12.70
C LYS A 310 -2.52 12.40 -11.79
N LYS A 311 -1.27 12.30 -12.26
CA LYS A 311 -0.09 12.89 -11.63
C LYS A 311 -0.10 14.42 -11.83
N THR A 312 -0.87 15.16 -11.05
CA THR A 312 -0.43 16.52 -10.68
C THR A 312 0.64 16.42 -9.61
#